data_AF-A0A060BWN4-F1
#
_entry.id   AF-A0A060BWN4-F1
#
_cell.length_a   1.000
_cell.length_b   1.000
_cell.length_c   1.000
_cell.angle_alpha   90.00
_cell.angle_beta   90.00
_cell.angle_gamma   90.00
#
_symmetry.space_group_name_H-M   'P 1'
#
loop_
_entity.id
_entity.type
_entity.pdbx_description
1 polymer ?
#
loop_
_entity_poly.entity_id
_entity_poly.type
_entity_poly.pdbx_seq_one_letter_code
_entity_poly.pdbx_strand_id
1 'polypeptide(L)'
;MEPQGIHYRNAFQTGYLCGVMDYDHMSFTPGDFEELDRGHDFYASQTFMTPDGRRVCIAWMDMWLSEFPEQQEGWAWHADAST
;
A
#
# COMPACT_ATOMS: atom_id res chain seq x y z
N MET A 1 -8.93 6.11 7.79
CA MET A 1 -9.36 5.32 8.96
C MET A 1 -8.74 5.99 10.17
N GLU A 2 -9.45 6.07 11.29
CA GLU A 2 -8.85 6.59 12.53
C GLU A 2 -7.76 5.62 13.03
N PRO A 3 -6.72 6.09 13.71
CA PRO A 3 -5.73 5.21 14.32
C PRO A 3 -6.34 4.32 15.41
N GLN A 4 -6.00 3.02 15.43
CA GLN A 4 -6.36 2.11 16.52
C GLN A 4 -5.15 1.32 17.01
N GLY A 5 -4.59 1.72 18.15
CA GLY A 5 -3.40 1.07 18.71
C GLY A 5 -2.22 1.17 17.74
N ILE A 6 -1.80 0.03 17.19
CA ILE A 6 -0.71 -0.04 16.19
C ILE A 6 -1.20 0.08 14.74
N HIS A 7 -2.51 0.17 14.52
CA HIS A 7 -3.13 0.16 13.20
C HIS A 7 -3.49 1.57 12.72
N TYR A 8 -3.46 1.75 11.41
CA TYR A 8 -3.95 2.90 10.66
C TYR A 8 -3.34 4.22 11.11
N ARG A 9 -2.03 4.23 11.32
CA ARG A 9 -1.30 5.40 11.84
C ARG A 9 -0.90 6.39 10.75
N ASN A 10 -0.93 5.97 9.48
CA ASN A 10 -0.58 6.83 8.35
C ASN A 10 -1.69 7.85 8.05
N ALA A 11 -1.37 8.92 7.32
CA ALA A 11 -2.39 9.88 6.89
C ALA A 11 -3.39 9.22 5.92
N PHE A 12 -2.89 8.36 5.04
CA PHE A 12 -3.68 7.54 4.13
C PHE A 12 -3.23 6.09 4.20
N GLN A 13 -4.19 5.15 4.27
CA GLN A 13 -3.89 3.73 4.47
C GLN A 13 -3.76 3.02 3.13
N THR A 14 -2.72 2.19 3.00
CA THR A 14 -2.58 1.25 1.90
C THR A 14 -2.82 -0.16 2.42
N GLY A 15 -3.71 -0.89 1.77
CA GLY A 15 -4.14 -2.20 2.23
C GLY A 15 -4.85 -2.98 1.14
N TYR A 16 -5.43 -4.11 1.53
CA TYR A 16 -6.11 -5.02 0.62
C TYR A 16 -7.47 -5.45 1.16
N LEU A 17 -8.33 -5.89 0.23
CA LEU A 17 -9.61 -6.52 0.52
C LEU A 17 -9.57 -7.93 -0.08
N CYS A 18 -9.72 -8.94 0.76
CA CYS A 18 -9.98 -10.31 0.31
C CYS A 18 -11.48 -10.51 0.17
N GLY A 19 -11.94 -11.16 -0.90
CA GLY A 19 -13.37 -11.33 -1.14
C GLY A 19 -13.67 -12.26 -2.31
N VAL A 20 -14.96 -12.39 -2.62
CA VAL A 20 -15.44 -13.20 -3.74
C VAL A 20 -15.89 -12.28 -4.87
N MET A 21 -15.34 -12.53 -6.07
CA MET A 21 -15.72 -11.82 -7.29
C MET A 21 -16.67 -12.70 -8.12
N ASP A 22 -17.87 -12.20 -8.40
CA ASP A 22 -18.75 -12.70 -9.44
C ASP A 22 -18.47 -11.92 -10.73
N TYR A 23 -17.83 -12.59 -11.68
CA TYR A 23 -17.44 -12.00 -12.97
C TYR A 23 -18.60 -11.91 -13.96
N ASP A 24 -19.67 -12.69 -13.80
CA ASP A 24 -20.82 -12.65 -14.69
C ASP A 24 -21.68 -11.41 -14.40
N HIS A 25 -21.81 -11.05 -13.12
CA HIS A 25 -22.55 -9.89 -12.66
C HIS A 25 -21.67 -8.68 -12.30
N MET A 26 -20.35 -8.80 -12.49
CA MET A 26 -19.36 -7.76 -12.18
C MET A 26 -19.49 -7.24 -10.74
N SER A 27 -19.74 -8.16 -9.80
CA SER A 27 -19.97 -7.81 -8.39
C SER A 27 -18.90 -8.39 -7.49
N PHE A 28 -18.38 -7.57 -6.59
CA PHE A 28 -17.38 -7.97 -5.60
C PHE A 28 -18.00 -7.96 -4.22
N THR A 29 -17.87 -9.06 -3.49
CA THR A 29 -18.24 -9.18 -2.07
C THR A 29 -16.96 -9.10 -1.23
N PRO A 30 -16.60 -7.92 -0.70
CA PRO A 30 -15.39 -7.75 0.10
C PRO A 30 -15.57 -8.31 1.52
N GLY A 31 -14.49 -8.85 2.08
CA GLY A 31 -14.29 -8.98 3.52
C GLY A 31 -13.75 -7.68 4.13
N ASP A 32 -13.12 -7.79 5.29
CA ASP A 32 -12.56 -6.64 6.01
C ASP A 32 -11.30 -6.08 5.32
N PHE A 33 -11.02 -4.81 5.56
CA PHE A 33 -9.81 -4.13 5.10
C PHE A 33 -8.64 -4.40 6.03
N GLU A 34 -7.53 -4.84 5.44
CA GLU A 34 -6.29 -5.14 6.14
C GLU A 34 -5.15 -4.25 5.62
N GLU A 35 -4.37 -3.66 6.52
CA GLU A 35 -3.17 -2.89 6.15
C GLU A 35 -2.13 -3.81 5.53
N LEU A 36 -1.55 -3.37 4.40
CA LEU A 36 -0.52 -4.14 3.71
C LEU A 36 0.83 -4.02 4.43
N ASP A 37 1.09 -2.83 4.98
CA ASP A 37 2.27 -2.50 5.76
C ASP A 37 1.88 -1.56 6.92
N ARG A 38 2.57 -1.69 8.07
CA ARG A 38 2.31 -0.89 9.29
C ARG A 38 3.41 0.13 9.59
N GLY A 39 4.33 0.32 8.66
CA GLY A 39 5.35 1.36 8.65
C GLY A 39 4.77 2.72 8.32
N HIS A 40 5.61 3.76 8.48
CA HIS A 40 5.16 5.15 8.50
C HIS A 40 4.89 5.76 7.12
N ASP A 41 5.50 5.22 6.07
CA ASP A 41 5.55 5.87 4.76
C ASP A 41 5.17 4.95 3.59
N PHE A 42 4.54 3.80 3.85
CA PHE A 42 4.13 2.88 2.77
C PHE A 42 2.84 3.35 2.08
N TYR A 43 2.92 3.74 0.81
CA TYR A 43 1.79 4.28 0.05
C TYR A 43 1.75 3.90 -1.44
N ALA A 44 0.57 4.00 -2.04
CA ALA A 44 0.37 3.87 -3.50
C ALA A 44 0.92 2.56 -4.11
N SER A 45 0.72 1.44 -3.42
CA SER A 45 1.23 0.14 -3.86
C SER A 45 0.62 -0.33 -5.18
N GLN A 46 1.45 -0.90 -6.05
CA GLN A 46 1.06 -1.62 -7.27
C GLN A 46 1.64 -3.04 -7.26
N THR A 47 0.93 -4.01 -7.84
CA THR A 47 1.45 -5.38 -8.00
C THR A 47 1.49 -5.81 -9.46
N PHE A 48 2.43 -6.70 -9.79
CA PHE A 48 2.52 -7.34 -11.10
C PHE A 48 3.02 -8.79 -10.97
N MET A 49 2.78 -9.58 -12.02
CA MET A 49 3.26 -10.96 -12.10
C MET A 49 4.64 -11.00 -12.75
N THR A 50 5.56 -11.75 -12.16
CA THR A 50 6.87 -12.05 -12.74
C THR A 50 6.81 -13.31 -13.62
N PRO A 51 7.76 -13.52 -14.55
CA PRO A 51 7.78 -14.72 -15.41
C PRO A 51 7.93 -16.04 -14.65
N ASP A 52 8.50 -16.02 -13.44
CA ASP A 52 8.65 -17.18 -12.55
C ASP A 52 7.39 -17.43 -11.67
N GLY A 53 6.30 -16.69 -11.91
CA GLY A 53 5.00 -16.93 -11.29
C GLY A 53 4.79 -16.25 -9.93
N ARG A 54 5.72 -15.42 -9.47
CA ARG A 54 5.51 -14.61 -8.25
C ARG A 54 4.65 -13.39 -8.54
N ARG A 55 3.96 -12.91 -7.50
CA ARG A 55 3.33 -11.59 -7.49
C ARG A 55 4.23 -10.66 -6.69
N VAL A 56 4.81 -9.66 -7.34
CA VAL A 56 5.66 -8.67 -6.68
C VAL A 56 4.84 -7.42 -6.42
N CYS A 57 5.00 -6.84 -5.22
CA CYS A 57 4.40 -5.58 -4.84
C CYS A 57 5.49 -4.51 -4.71
N ILE A 58 5.26 -3.35 -5.32
CA ILE A 58 6.10 -2.16 -5.17
C ILE A 58 5.21 -1.03 -4.70
N ALA A 59 5.69 -0.24 -3.74
CA ALA A 59 5.00 0.91 -3.20
C ALA A 59 5.94 2.10 -3.12
N TRP A 60 5.38 3.30 -2.99
CA TRP A 60 6.16 4.46 -2.61
C TRP A 60 6.43 4.39 -1.12
N MET A 61 7.68 4.65 -0.74
CA MET A 61 8.10 4.77 0.65
C MET A 61 8.08 6.25 1.04
N ASP A 62 6.92 6.89 0.82
CA ASP A 62 6.64 8.27 1.16
C ASP A 62 5.15 8.41 1.52
N MET A 63 4.83 9.16 2.58
CA MET A 63 3.46 9.53 2.90
C MET A 63 3.15 10.98 2.52
N TRP A 64 1.93 11.22 2.09
CA TRP A 64 1.46 12.58 1.88
C TRP A 64 1.52 13.36 3.20
N LEU A 65 1.94 14.62 3.15
CA LEU A 65 2.14 15.51 4.31
C LEU A 65 3.34 15.16 5.21
N SER A 66 4.16 14.16 4.86
CA SER A 66 5.45 13.95 5.53
C SER A 66 6.43 15.08 5.20
N GLU A 67 7.32 15.39 6.13
CA GLU A 67 8.51 16.18 5.84
C GLU A 67 9.54 15.30 5.14
N PHE A 68 10.23 15.85 4.14
CA PHE A 68 11.27 15.16 3.36
C PHE A 68 12.61 15.88 3.57
N PRO A 69 13.36 15.61 4.65
CA PRO A 69 14.64 16.26 4.94
C PRO A 69 15.62 16.21 3.76
N GLU A 70 15.62 15.10 3.02
CA GLU A 70 16.39 14.85 1.81
C GLU A 70 16.16 15.85 0.67
N GLN A 71 15.03 16.59 0.67
CA GLN A 71 14.79 17.64 -0.31
C GLN A 71 15.91 18.67 -0.30
N GLN A 72 16.57 18.86 0.85
CA GLN A 72 17.73 19.74 0.99
C GLN A 72 18.94 19.26 0.17
N GLU A 73 19.03 17.96 -0.11
CA GLU A 73 20.07 17.32 -0.92
C GLU A 73 19.67 17.17 -2.40
N GLY A 74 18.49 17.67 -2.79
CA GLY A 74 18.03 17.73 -4.17
C GLY A 74 17.30 16.49 -4.68
N TRP A 75 16.87 15.59 -3.79
CA TRP A 75 16.10 14.41 -4.13
C TRP A 75 14.93 14.22 -3.16
N ALA A 76 13.82 13.64 -3.63
CA ALA A 76 12.65 13.30 -2.84
C ALA A 76 11.84 12.28 -3.64
N TRP A 77 11.98 11.01 -3.29
CA TRP A 77 11.17 9.87 -3.71
C TRP A 77 11.90 8.56 -3.39
N HIS A 78 11.19 7.61 -2.78
CA HIS A 78 11.68 6.25 -2.55
C HIS A 78 10.67 5.18 -2.93
N ALA A 79 11.15 3.98 -3.24
CA ALA A 79 10.32 2.81 -3.52
C ALA A 79 10.60 1.69 -2.52
N ASP A 80 9.54 1.13 -1.95
CA ASP A 80 9.55 -0.12 -1.20
C ASP A 80 9.16 -1.28 -2.12
N ALA A 81 9.81 -2.43 -1.96
CA ALA A 81 9.53 -3.63 -2.73
C ALA A 81 9.41 -4.84 -1.80
N SER A 82 8.25 -5.51 -1.86
CA SER A 82 8.00 -6.78 -1.18
C SER A 82 7.77 -7.90 -2.20
N THR A 83 8.28 -9.09 -1.87
CA THR A 83 8.26 -10.28 -2.73
C THR A 83 7.30 -11.35 -2.22
#